data_AF-A0AAN7SRF6-F1
#
_entry.id   AF-A0AAN7SRF6-F1
#
_cell.length_a   1.000
_cell.length_b   1.000
_cell.length_c   1.000
_cell.angle_alpha   90.00
_cell.angle_beta   90.00
_cell.angle_gamma   90.00
#
_symmetry.space_group_name_H-M   'P 1'
#
loop_
_entity.id
_entity.type
_entity.pdbx_description
1 polymer ?
#
loop_
_entity_poly.entity_id
_entity_poly.type
_entity_poly.pdbx_seq_one_letter_code
_entity_poly.pdbx_strand_id
1 'polypeptide(L)'
;MEAQNISVLKVGRMYEELVFKLEKRLQHCFMPLEVRQNLKKLEEEGALLRKYVTEGKIQAWNEASTPEHVSCDNLLKIVEFSLCLPGTNAPVERVFSLMNKVWTSEKTQLSVTTLKSILVTKYNFNESCSEFYHLIKENEAILSAVHSSSQYKNSKN
;
A
#
# COMPACT_ATOMS: atom_id res chain seq x y z
N MET A 1 4.45 -8.19 26.20
CA MET A 1 4.47 -8.55 24.77
C MET A 1 5.90 -8.31 24.31
N GLU A 2 6.72 -9.36 24.25
CA GLU A 2 8.16 -9.25 23.99
C GLU A 2 8.39 -8.85 22.53
N ALA A 3 9.05 -7.71 22.32
CA ALA A 3 9.44 -7.27 20.99
C ALA A 3 10.54 -8.20 20.47
N GLN A 4 10.29 -8.86 19.33
CA GLN A 4 11.28 -9.73 18.69
C GLN A 4 12.46 -8.87 18.21
N ASN A 5 13.57 -8.90 18.96
CA ASN A 5 14.79 -8.17 18.61
C ASN A 5 15.40 -8.75 17.31
N ILE A 6 15.38 -7.96 16.24
CA ILE A 6 15.94 -8.30 14.94
C ILE A 6 17.38 -7.78 14.87
N SER A 7 18.36 -8.67 14.66
CA SER A 7 19.77 -8.29 14.58
C SER A 7 20.09 -7.46 13.33
N VAL A 8 21.12 -6.61 13.40
CA VAL A 8 21.59 -5.77 12.27
C VAL A 8 21.90 -6.61 11.02
N LEU A 9 22.45 -7.82 11.20
CA LEU A 9 22.69 -8.77 10.11
C LEU A 9 21.38 -9.29 9.47
N LYS A 10 20.30 -9.39 10.24
CA LYS A 10 18.98 -9.76 9.74
C LYS A 10 18.33 -8.59 9.00
N VAL A 11 18.50 -7.35 9.48
CA VAL A 11 18.08 -6.14 8.76
C VAL A 11 18.81 -6.01 7.42
N GLY A 12 20.12 -6.24 7.38
CA GLY A 12 20.91 -6.23 6.14
C GLY A 12 20.40 -7.24 5.11
N ARG A 13 20.11 -8.48 5.54
CA ARG A 13 19.51 -9.51 4.67
C ARG A 13 18.11 -9.14 4.18
N MET A 14 17.28 -8.55 5.05
CA MET A 14 15.94 -8.08 4.65
C MET A 14 16.01 -6.95 3.63
N TYR A 15 17.00 -6.06 3.76
CA TYR A 15 17.26 -5.01 2.78
C TYR A 15 17.68 -5.58 1.43
N GLU A 16 18.63 -6.52 1.40
CA GLU A 16 19.06 -7.17 0.15
C GLU A 16 17.91 -7.94 -0.52
N GLU A 17 17.09 -8.65 0.25
CA GLU A 17 15.91 -9.36 -0.27
C GLU A 17 14.86 -8.40 -0.83
N LEU A 18 14.66 -7.25 -0.18
CA LEU A 18 13.77 -6.19 -0.64
C LEU A 18 14.28 -5.58 -1.95
N VAL A 19 15.56 -5.23 -2.03
CA VAL A 19 16.21 -4.70 -3.24
C VAL A 19 16.02 -5.69 -4.39
N PHE A 20 16.32 -6.97 -4.17
CA PHE A 20 16.13 -8.01 -5.18
C PHE A 20 14.67 -8.12 -5.66
N LYS A 21 13.69 -8.06 -4.74
CA LYS A 21 12.25 -8.06 -5.08
C LYS A 21 11.86 -6.82 -5.89
N LEU A 22 12.42 -5.66 -5.57
CA LEU A 22 12.15 -4.39 -6.26
C LEU A 22 12.77 -4.36 -7.65
N GLU A 23 14.00 -4.85 -7.81
CA GLU A 23 14.66 -5.00 -9.11
C GLU A 23 13.88 -5.94 -10.04
N LYS A 24 13.42 -7.09 -9.51
CA LYS A 24 12.56 -8.01 -10.25
C LYS A 24 11.24 -7.36 -10.66
N ARG A 25 10.66 -6.51 -9.81
CA ARG A 25 9.46 -5.73 -10.14
C ARG A 25 9.74 -4.68 -11.22
N LEU A 26 10.87 -3.99 -11.15
CA LEU A 26 11.30 -2.99 -12.13
C LEU A 26 11.47 -3.59 -13.54
N GLN A 27 11.91 -4.84 -13.64
CA GLN A 27 12.08 -5.55 -14.92
C GLN A 27 10.76 -6.08 -15.50
N HIS A 28 9.76 -6.38 -14.67
CA HIS A 28 8.55 -7.10 -15.12
C HIS A 28 7.26 -6.29 -15.11
N CYS A 29 7.13 -5.20 -14.34
CA CYS A 29 5.95 -4.35 -14.37
C CYS A 29 6.25 -2.87 -14.05
N PHE A 30 5.42 -1.97 -14.57
CA PHE A 30 5.65 -0.52 -14.61
C PHE A 30 5.69 0.14 -13.22
N MET A 31 6.87 0.63 -12.81
CA MET A 31 7.06 1.46 -11.61
C MET A 31 7.01 2.95 -11.98
N PRO A 32 6.30 3.83 -11.22
CA PRO A 32 6.34 5.27 -11.47
C PRO A 32 7.78 5.84 -11.44
N LEU A 33 8.08 6.82 -12.29
CA LEU A 33 9.43 7.37 -12.47
C LEU A 33 10.01 7.94 -11.16
N GLU A 34 9.19 8.61 -10.37
CA GLU A 34 9.58 9.20 -9.08
C GLU A 34 10.00 8.13 -8.06
N VAL A 35 9.27 7.01 -8.03
CA VAL A 35 9.63 5.85 -7.19
C VAL A 35 10.96 5.24 -7.66
N ARG A 36 11.19 5.14 -8.98
CA ARG A 36 12.49 4.69 -9.54
C ARG A 36 13.64 5.63 -9.17
N GLN A 37 13.41 6.94 -9.19
CA GLN A 37 14.42 7.93 -8.84
C GLN A 37 14.76 7.88 -7.35
N ASN A 38 13.75 7.75 -6.49
CA ASN A 38 13.95 7.60 -5.05
C ASN A 38 14.65 6.28 -4.72
N LEU A 39 14.34 5.20 -5.45
CA LEU A 39 15.03 3.92 -5.30
C LEU A 39 16.51 4.01 -5.66
N LYS A 40 16.84 4.64 -6.80
CA LYS A 40 18.23 4.88 -7.20
C LYS A 40 19.00 5.71 -6.18
N LYS A 41 18.39 6.77 -5.64
CA LYS A 41 19.00 7.57 -4.58
C LYS A 41 19.28 6.73 -3.33
N LEU A 42 18.31 5.91 -2.91
CA LEU A 42 18.49 4.99 -1.79
C LEU A 42 19.55 3.92 -2.05
N GLU A 43 19.70 3.45 -3.28
CA GLU A 43 20.76 2.52 -3.69
C GLU A 43 22.14 3.18 -3.68
N GLU A 44 22.24 4.43 -4.14
CA GLU A 44 23.46 5.24 -4.10
C GLU A 44 23.85 5.56 -2.65
N GLU A 45 22.89 5.98 -1.82
CA GLU A 45 23.08 6.19 -0.39
C GLU A 45 23.45 4.86 0.32
N GLY A 46 22.82 3.75 -0.05
CA GLY A 46 23.17 2.40 0.40
C GLY A 46 24.57 1.96 -0.03
N ALA A 47 25.03 2.36 -1.22
CA ALA A 47 26.38 2.10 -1.71
C ALA A 47 27.43 2.93 -0.93
N LEU A 48 27.09 4.17 -0.54
CA LEU A 48 27.91 4.99 0.36
C LEU A 48 27.99 4.36 1.75
N LEU A 49 26.89 3.80 2.25
CA LEU A 49 26.88 3.01 3.49
C LEU A 49 27.79 1.79 3.37
N ARG A 50 27.73 1.00 2.29
CA ARG A 50 28.66 -0.13 2.07
C ARG A 50 30.13 0.28 2.05
N LYS A 51 30.46 1.47 1.54
CA LYS A 51 31.83 2.01 1.56
C LYS A 51 32.27 2.45 2.96
N TYR A 52 31.32 2.91 3.78
CA TYR A 52 31.58 3.39 5.14
C TYR A 52 31.58 2.27 6.19
N VAL A 53 30.77 1.24 5.98
CA VAL A 53 30.60 0.05 6.84
C VAL A 53 31.67 -0.98 6.46
N THR A 54 32.90 -0.75 6.94
CA THR A 54 34.01 -1.69 6.80
C THR A 54 33.97 -2.78 7.87
N GLU A 55 34.62 -3.92 7.62
CA GLU A 55 34.72 -5.02 8.61
C GLU A 55 35.24 -4.53 9.97
N GLY A 56 36.23 -3.64 9.98
CA GLY A 56 36.75 -3.03 11.21
C GLY A 56 35.74 -2.15 11.93
N LYS A 57 34.84 -1.45 11.22
CA LYS A 57 33.75 -0.69 11.85
C LYS A 57 32.62 -1.57 12.35
N ILE A 58 32.30 -2.65 11.62
CA ILE A 58 31.33 -3.66 12.07
C ILE A 58 31.83 -4.27 13.38
N GLN A 59 33.11 -4.63 13.45
CA GLN A 59 33.73 -5.17 14.64
C GLN A 59 33.75 -4.16 15.79
N ALA A 60 34.15 -2.91 15.52
CA ALA A 60 34.10 -1.84 16.51
C ALA A 60 32.67 -1.53 17.00
N TRP A 61 31.64 -1.65 16.16
CA TRP A 61 30.24 -1.46 16.57
C TRP A 61 29.72 -2.64 17.39
N ASN A 62 30.07 -3.87 17.02
CA ASN A 62 29.75 -5.07 17.79
C ASN A 62 30.44 -5.06 19.17
N GLU A 63 31.61 -4.44 19.27
CA GLU A 63 32.37 -4.25 20.52
C GLU A 63 31.88 -3.03 21.33
N ALA A 64 31.46 -1.93 20.68
CA ALA A 64 31.14 -0.67 21.33
C ALA A 64 29.72 -0.58 21.90
N SER A 65 28.75 -1.32 21.38
CA SER A 65 27.40 -1.41 21.95
C SER A 65 26.62 -2.52 21.25
N THR A 66 25.96 -3.38 22.02
CA THR A 66 24.69 -3.99 21.58
C THR A 66 23.67 -2.85 21.52
N PRO A 67 23.26 -2.34 20.34
CA PRO A 67 22.14 -1.42 20.31
C PRO A 67 20.91 -2.30 20.46
N GLU A 68 20.48 -2.49 21.71
CA GLU A 68 19.12 -2.95 21.98
C GLU A 68 18.20 -1.90 21.38
N HIS A 69 17.67 -2.21 20.19
CA HIS A 69 16.64 -1.46 19.48
C HIS A 69 17.11 -0.23 18.67
N VAL A 70 17.58 -0.49 17.43
CA VAL A 70 17.56 0.54 16.37
C VAL A 70 16.13 0.60 15.83
N SER A 71 15.41 1.70 16.09
CA SER A 71 14.08 1.92 15.50
C SER A 71 14.22 1.98 13.97
N CYS A 72 13.54 1.06 13.30
CA CYS A 72 13.43 1.00 11.84
C CYS A 72 12.10 1.59 11.33
N ASP A 73 11.40 2.38 12.14
CA ASP A 73 10.04 2.85 11.83
C ASP A 73 9.95 3.60 10.50
N ASN A 74 10.99 4.37 10.17
CA ASN A 74 11.05 5.10 8.90
C ASN A 74 11.30 4.15 7.70
N LEU A 75 12.08 3.09 7.90
CA LEU A 75 12.29 2.07 6.86
C LEU A 75 11.00 1.28 6.63
N LEU A 76 10.29 0.94 7.71
CA LEU A 76 9.01 0.24 7.63
C LEU A 76 7.99 1.04 6.83
N LYS A 77 7.85 2.34 7.11
CA LYS A 77 6.95 3.25 6.35
C LYS A 77 7.26 3.27 4.85
N ILE A 78 8.55 3.29 4.47
CA ILE A 78 8.97 3.27 3.06
C ILE A 78 8.58 1.93 2.42
N VAL A 79 8.80 0.82 3.13
CA VAL A 79 8.43 -0.52 2.64
C VAL A 79 6.92 -0.65 2.48
N GLU A 80 6.15 -0.27 3.49
CA GLU A 80 4.68 -0.27 3.45
C GLU A 80 4.14 0.55 2.28
N PHE A 81 4.67 1.75 2.08
CA PHE A 81 4.31 2.60 0.94
C PHE A 81 4.70 1.97 -0.40
N SER A 82 5.89 1.39 -0.52
CA SER A 82 6.32 0.74 -1.77
C SER A 82 5.47 -0.50 -2.11
N LEU A 83 4.97 -1.20 -1.10
CA LEU A 83 4.17 -2.41 -1.26
C LEU A 83 2.68 -2.12 -1.49
N CYS A 84 2.18 -0.95 -1.07
CA CYS A 84 0.80 -0.56 -1.33
C CYS A 84 0.55 -0.09 -2.77
N LEU A 85 1.61 0.25 -3.51
CA LEU A 85 1.53 0.61 -4.92
C LEU A 85 1.37 -0.65 -5.79
N PRO A 86 0.29 -0.77 -6.58
CA PRO A 86 0.14 -1.89 -7.50
C PRO A 86 1.23 -1.84 -8.57
N GLY A 87 1.88 -2.97 -8.81
CA GLY A 87 2.95 -3.06 -9.82
C GLY A 87 2.46 -2.94 -11.26
N THR A 88 1.15 -2.96 -11.51
CA THR A 88 0.56 -2.93 -12.86
C THR A 88 -0.60 -1.95 -12.93
N ASN A 89 -0.97 -1.54 -14.16
CA ASN A 89 -2.17 -0.74 -14.41
C ASN A 89 -3.47 -1.56 -14.37
N ALA A 90 -3.39 -2.90 -14.24
CA ALA A 90 -4.56 -3.78 -14.28
C ALA A 90 -5.66 -3.43 -13.25
N PRO A 91 -5.36 -2.99 -12.00
CA PRO A 91 -6.39 -2.51 -11.07
C PRO A 91 -7.15 -1.30 -11.59
N VAL A 92 -6.43 -0.35 -12.21
CA VAL A 92 -6.99 0.89 -12.77
C VAL A 92 -7.80 0.60 -14.03
N GLU A 93 -7.28 -0.22 -14.94
CA GLU A 93 -8.00 -0.67 -16.14
C GLU A 93 -9.30 -1.41 -15.80
N ARG A 94 -9.30 -2.20 -14.73
CA ARG A 94 -10.51 -2.86 -14.23
C ARG A 94 -11.57 -1.84 -13.77
N VAL A 95 -11.16 -0.79 -13.06
CA VAL A 95 -12.08 0.30 -12.69
C VAL A 95 -12.62 1.01 -13.93
N PHE A 96 -11.78 1.32 -14.92
CA PHE A 96 -12.23 1.92 -16.18
C PHE A 96 -13.17 1.02 -16.97
N SER A 97 -12.89 -0.27 -17.04
CA SER A 97 -13.79 -1.25 -17.67
C SER A 97 -15.15 -1.29 -16.96
N LEU A 98 -15.15 -1.29 -15.62
CA LEU A 98 -16.39 -1.23 -14.83
C LEU A 98 -17.13 0.09 -15.06
N MET A 99 -16.42 1.21 -15.10
CA MET A 99 -16.98 2.52 -15.40
C MET A 99 -17.65 2.54 -16.77
N ASN A 100 -17.03 1.99 -17.81
CA ASN A 100 -17.62 1.90 -19.14
C ASN A 100 -18.86 0.98 -19.18
N LYS A 101 -18.95 -0.02 -18.30
CA LYS A 101 -20.15 -0.87 -18.17
C LYS A 101 -21.30 -0.14 -17.49
N VAL A 102 -21.01 0.72 -16.51
CA VAL A 102 -22.02 1.52 -15.78
C VAL A 102 -22.42 2.76 -16.58
N TRP A 103 -21.49 3.33 -17.33
CA TRP A 103 -21.66 4.55 -18.11
C TRP A 103 -21.95 4.21 -19.58
N THR A 104 -23.17 3.76 -19.85
CA THR A 104 -23.62 3.40 -21.20
C THR A 104 -24.00 4.62 -22.03
N SER A 105 -23.97 4.49 -23.37
CA SER A 105 -24.34 5.55 -24.32
C SER A 105 -25.80 6.02 -24.18
N GLU A 106 -26.67 5.16 -23.63
CA GLU A 106 -28.00 5.51 -23.14
C GLU A 106 -27.88 6.30 -21.83
N LYS A 107 -27.40 7.55 -21.94
CA LYS A 107 -27.36 8.63 -20.95
C LYS A 107 -27.83 8.24 -19.53
N THR A 108 -27.02 7.50 -18.79
CA THR A 108 -27.18 7.45 -17.35
C THR A 108 -26.77 8.82 -16.81
N GLN A 109 -27.75 9.68 -16.46
CA GLN A 109 -27.52 10.98 -15.81
C GLN A 109 -27.06 10.81 -14.35
N LEU A 110 -26.08 9.93 -14.12
CA LEU A 110 -25.52 9.73 -12.80
C LEU A 110 -24.56 10.88 -12.50
N SER A 111 -24.69 11.46 -11.31
CA SER A 111 -23.66 12.36 -10.81
C SER A 111 -22.35 11.60 -10.65
N VAL A 112 -21.22 12.31 -10.73
CA VAL A 112 -19.89 11.74 -10.49
C VAL A 112 -19.80 11.11 -9.11
N THR A 113 -20.49 11.67 -8.11
CA THR A 113 -20.55 11.13 -6.74
C THR A 113 -21.24 9.77 -6.70
N THR A 114 -22.36 9.61 -7.40
CA THR A 114 -23.10 8.35 -7.48
C THR A 114 -22.30 7.32 -8.26
N LEU A 115 -21.71 7.71 -9.40
CA LEU A 115 -20.84 6.84 -10.18
C LEU A 115 -19.66 6.32 -9.34
N LYS A 116 -18.97 7.22 -8.64
CA LYS A 116 -17.87 6.85 -7.73
C LYS A 116 -18.31 5.85 -6.67
N SER A 117 -19.48 6.07 -6.06
CA SER A 117 -20.02 5.18 -5.02
C SER A 117 -20.32 3.79 -5.59
N ILE A 118 -20.94 3.71 -6.78
CA ILE A 118 -21.21 2.44 -7.47
C ILE A 118 -19.91 1.70 -7.78
N LEU A 119 -18.91 2.41 -8.32
CA LEU A 119 -17.62 1.81 -8.66
C LEU A 119 -16.90 1.28 -7.43
N VAL A 120 -16.86 2.05 -6.33
CA VAL A 120 -16.24 1.61 -5.07
C VAL A 120 -16.95 0.38 -4.52
N THR A 121 -18.28 0.39 -4.46
CA THR A 121 -19.03 -0.78 -3.98
C THR A 121 -18.75 -1.99 -4.86
N LYS A 122 -18.90 -1.88 -6.18
CA LYS A 122 -18.76 -3.06 -7.04
C LYS A 122 -17.32 -3.55 -7.20
N TYR A 123 -16.34 -2.69 -6.98
CA TYR A 123 -14.93 -3.08 -6.99
C TYR A 123 -14.51 -3.80 -5.71
N ASN A 124 -15.01 -3.36 -4.55
CA ASN A 124 -14.60 -3.91 -3.25
C ASN A 124 -15.45 -5.13 -2.82
N PHE A 125 -16.67 -5.25 -3.32
CA PHE A 125 -17.57 -6.38 -3.02
C PHE A 125 -17.68 -7.30 -4.24
N ASN A 126 -17.13 -8.50 -4.10
CA ASN A 126 -17.16 -9.52 -5.16
C ASN A 126 -18.40 -10.42 -5.06
N GLU A 127 -19.19 -10.25 -4.01
CA GLU A 127 -20.44 -10.93 -3.73
C GLU A 127 -21.48 -10.67 -4.84
N SER A 128 -22.35 -11.66 -5.05
CA SER A 128 -23.58 -11.46 -5.81
C SER A 128 -24.49 -10.47 -5.08
N CYS A 129 -25.48 -9.91 -5.78
CA CYS A 129 -26.43 -8.97 -5.15
C CYS A 129 -27.17 -9.61 -3.96
N SER A 130 -27.44 -10.92 -4.02
CA SER A 130 -28.10 -11.65 -2.93
C SER A 130 -27.18 -11.78 -1.71
N GLU A 131 -25.93 -12.20 -1.92
CA GLU A 131 -24.94 -12.33 -0.85
C GLU A 131 -24.61 -10.96 -0.23
N PHE A 132 -24.47 -9.93 -1.06
CA PHE A 132 -24.27 -8.56 -0.61
C PHE A 132 -25.44 -8.08 0.25
N TYR A 133 -26.69 -8.37 -0.15
CA TYR A 133 -27.87 -8.04 0.65
C TYR A 133 -27.82 -8.69 2.04
N HIS A 134 -27.46 -9.98 2.11
CA HIS A 134 -27.31 -10.67 3.39
C HIS A 134 -26.18 -10.07 4.23
N LEU A 135 -25.02 -9.78 3.62
CA LEU A 135 -23.88 -9.16 4.28
C LEU A 135 -24.23 -7.79 4.90
N ILE A 136 -25.01 -6.98 4.20
CA ILE A 136 -25.47 -5.68 4.73
C ILE A 136 -26.53 -5.88 5.82
N LYS A 137 -27.44 -6.84 5.65
CA LYS A 137 -28.49 -7.13 6.63
C LYS A 137 -27.95 -7.63 7.96
N GLU A 138 -26.82 -8.33 7.94
CA GLU A 138 -26.15 -8.83 9.15
C GLU A 138 -25.27 -7.76 9.83
N ASN A 139 -25.02 -6.63 9.18
CA ASN A 139 -24.17 -5.57 9.70
C ASN A 139 -24.99 -4.47 10.41
N GLU A 140 -25.21 -4.63 11.71
CA GLU A 140 -25.97 -3.68 12.54
C GLU A 140 -25.42 -2.25 12.49
N ALA A 141 -24.10 -2.07 12.37
CA ALA A 141 -23.49 -0.75 12.31
C ALA A 141 -23.89 0.00 11.03
N ILE A 142 -23.89 -0.70 9.88
CA ILE A 142 -24.34 -0.13 8.61
C ILE A 142 -25.84 0.17 8.65
N LEU A 143 -26.65 -0.75 9.18
CA LEU A 143 -28.10 -0.55 9.30
C LEU A 143 -28.44 0.66 10.19
N SER A 144 -27.78 0.78 11.34
CA SER A 144 -27.91 1.94 12.23
C SER A 144 -27.47 3.24 11.52
N ALA A 145 -26.37 3.20 10.76
CA ALA A 145 -25.91 4.36 10.00
C ALA A 145 -26.90 4.79 8.91
N VAL A 146 -27.51 3.85 8.18
CA VAL A 146 -28.53 4.14 7.16
C VAL A 146 -29.81 4.70 7.78
N HIS A 147 -30.25 4.14 8.92
CA HIS A 147 -31.44 4.62 9.64
C HIS A 147 -31.23 5.98 10.29
N SER A 148 -30.02 6.23 10.80
CA SER A 148 -29.66 7.56 11.23
C SER A 148 -29.55 8.45 9.99
N SER A 149 -30.34 9.50 9.87
CA SER A 149 -30.21 10.49 8.76
C SER A 149 -28.87 11.25 8.76
N SER A 150 -27.84 10.72 9.43
CA SER A 150 -26.46 11.20 9.50
C SER A 150 -25.83 11.36 8.11
N GLN A 151 -26.21 10.52 7.14
CA GLN A 151 -25.80 10.64 5.74
C GLN A 151 -26.17 11.98 5.09
N TYR A 152 -27.17 12.71 5.61
CA TYR A 152 -27.58 14.03 5.10
C TYR A 152 -26.97 15.21 5.87
N LYS A 153 -26.23 14.98 6.96
CA LYS A 153 -25.68 16.05 7.80
C LYS A 153 -24.43 16.72 7.20
N ASN A 154 -23.69 16.03 6.33
CA ASN A 154 -22.46 16.55 5.71
C ASN A 154 -22.72 17.43 4.46
N SER A 155 -23.97 17.82 4.18
CA SER A 155 -24.35 18.66 3.02
C SER A 155 -24.49 20.16 3.37
N LYS A 156 -23.81 20.66 4.40
CA LYS A 156 -23.67 22.09 4.65
C LYS A 156 -22.19 22.47 4.63
N ASN A 157 -21.72 22.91 3.47
CA ASN A 157 -20.78 24.01 3.23
C ASN A 157 -20.59 24.19 1.73
#